data_AF-A0A535HLJ5-F1
#
_entry.id   AF-A0A535HLJ5-F1
#
_cell.length_a   1.000
_cell.length_b   1.000
_cell.length_c   1.000
_cell.angle_alpha   90.00
_cell.angle_beta   90.00
_cell.angle_gamma   90.00
#
_symmetry.space_group_name_H-M   'P 1'
#
loop_
_entity.id
_entity.type
_entity.pdbx_description
1 polymer ?
#
loop_
_entity_poly.entity_id
_entity_poly.type
_entity_poly.pdbx_seq_one_letter_code
_entity_poly.pdbx_strand_id
1 'polypeptide(L)'
;MNLQLRRRQPYWLSPLLLTVALLVVLTILLPPPQPLVSIGPQQTVITNNPKVGVHTRLSDEVEEWKIQRTLQMVREMGAPWIVEYFPWAYSEPRKGQYDFTHADLVVNHARAQGLSVIARIDLVPDWARPAGSPANLLAREHFADYAEFVFA
;
A
#
# COMPACT_ATOMS: atom_id res chain seq x y z
N MET A 1 23.03 72.62 -1.88
CA MET A 1 22.13 72.02 -2.88
C MET A 1 22.40 70.52 -2.93
N ASN A 2 21.81 69.74 -2.02
CA ASN A 2 22.05 68.30 -1.88
C ASN A 2 21.08 67.52 -2.77
N LEU A 3 21.57 66.99 -3.89
CA LEU A 3 20.81 66.05 -4.72
C LEU A 3 20.69 64.70 -3.99
N GLN A 4 19.49 64.39 -3.52
CA GLN A 4 19.14 63.05 -3.07
C GLN A 4 19.16 62.09 -4.28
N LEU A 5 20.09 61.14 -4.28
CA LEU A 5 20.12 60.00 -5.19
C LEU A 5 18.92 59.10 -4.87
N ARG A 6 17.81 59.34 -5.56
CA ARG A 6 16.60 58.50 -5.57
C ARG A 6 16.99 57.13 -6.13
N ARG A 7 17.31 56.16 -5.26
CA ARG A 7 17.48 54.74 -5.63
C ARG A 7 16.20 54.30 -6.35
N ARG A 8 16.27 54.24 -7.68
CA ARG A 8 15.21 53.65 -8.52
C ARG A 8 15.21 52.15 -8.24
N GLN A 9 14.38 51.70 -7.30
CA GLN A 9 14.12 50.27 -7.19
C GLN A 9 13.46 49.83 -8.51
N PRO A 10 14.01 48.82 -9.21
CA PRO A 10 13.41 48.35 -10.46
C PRO A 10 12.04 47.76 -10.15
N TYR A 11 10.98 48.43 -10.61
CA TYR A 11 9.59 47.98 -10.46
C TYR A 11 9.30 46.61 -11.12
N TRP A 12 10.26 46.05 -11.85
CA TRP A 12 10.20 44.71 -12.46
C TRP A 12 10.66 43.57 -11.52
N LEU A 13 11.32 43.87 -10.41
CA LEU A 13 11.74 42.85 -9.44
C LEU A 13 10.57 42.32 -8.59
N SER A 14 9.55 43.14 -8.33
CA SER A 14 8.38 42.74 -7.54
C SER A 14 7.49 41.68 -8.20
N PRO A 15 7.10 41.76 -9.50
CA PRO A 15 6.32 40.70 -10.12
C PRO A 15 7.13 39.40 -10.23
N LEU A 16 8.44 39.47 -10.50
CA LEU A 16 9.29 38.28 -10.54
C LEU A 16 9.34 37.57 -9.18
N LEU A 17 9.56 38.33 -8.10
CA LEU A 17 9.56 37.77 -6.74
C LEU A 17 8.20 37.18 -6.35
N LEU A 18 7.10 37.83 -6.73
CA LEU A 18 5.75 37.29 -6.51
C LEU A 18 5.51 36.01 -7.31
N THR A 19 5.98 35.94 -8.55
CA THR A 19 5.83 34.76 -9.40
C THR A 19 6.66 33.59 -8.86
N VAL A 20 7.90 33.86 -8.43
CA VAL A 20 8.76 32.86 -7.79
C VAL A 20 8.16 32.40 -6.46
N ALA A 21 7.67 33.32 -5.62
CA ALA A 21 7.01 32.97 -4.37
C ALA A 21 5.76 32.12 -4.63
N LEU A 22 4.97 32.46 -5.66
CA LEU A 22 3.79 31.69 -6.06
C LEU A 22 4.16 30.30 -6.56
N LEU A 23 5.20 30.17 -7.38
CA LEU A 23 5.69 28.88 -7.87
C LEU A 23 6.23 28.03 -6.72
N VAL A 24 6.97 28.63 -5.77
CA VAL A 24 7.46 27.93 -4.58
C VAL A 24 6.28 27.45 -3.72
N VAL A 25 5.32 28.32 -3.44
CA VAL A 25 4.10 27.95 -2.71
C VAL A 25 3.34 26.84 -3.45
N LEU A 26 3.19 26.95 -4.76
CA LEU A 26 2.55 25.91 -5.58
C LEU A 26 3.31 24.59 -5.49
N THR A 27 4.63 24.58 -5.63
CA THR A 27 5.45 23.36 -5.50
C THR A 27 5.37 22.72 -4.12
N ILE A 28 5.24 23.53 -3.05
CA ILE A 28 5.08 23.03 -1.68
C ILE A 28 3.67 22.44 -1.47
N LEU A 29 2.65 22.99 -2.14
CA LEU A 29 1.26 22.55 -2.03
C LEU A 29 0.94 21.32 -2.90
N LEU A 30 1.70 21.07 -3.98
CA LEU A 30 1.53 19.85 -4.76
C LEU A 30 2.07 18.62 -4.01
N PRO A 31 1.34 17.49 -4.01
CA PRO A 31 1.88 16.24 -3.49
C PRO A 31 3.10 15.80 -4.32
N PRO A 32 4.09 15.13 -3.70
CA PRO A 32 5.22 14.60 -4.45
C PRO A 32 4.72 13.64 -5.54
N PRO A 33 5.36 13.63 -6.73
CA PRO A 33 5.00 12.70 -7.78
C PRO A 33 5.15 11.28 -7.27
N GLN A 34 4.08 10.49 -7.33
CA GLN A 34 4.16 9.09 -6.96
C GLN A 34 4.95 8.32 -8.02
N PRO A 35 5.84 7.40 -7.62
CA PRO A 35 6.54 6.56 -8.58
C PRO A 35 5.52 5.75 -9.39
N LEU A 36 5.69 5.71 -10.71
CA LEU A 36 4.90 4.83 -11.55
C LEU A 36 5.26 3.38 -11.20
N VAL A 37 4.29 2.64 -10.65
CA VAL A 37 4.45 1.24 -10.32
C VAL A 37 3.90 0.40 -11.45
N SER A 38 4.70 -0.55 -11.92
CA SER A 38 4.27 -1.57 -12.84
C SER A 38 4.69 -2.94 -12.33
N ILE A 39 3.86 -3.95 -12.62
CA ILE A 39 4.20 -5.34 -12.35
C ILE A 39 5.19 -5.78 -13.43
N GLY A 40 6.46 -5.91 -13.05
CA GLY A 40 7.52 -6.38 -13.94
C GLY A 40 7.43 -7.88 -14.26
N PRO A 41 8.35 -8.41 -15.09
CA PRO A 41 8.43 -9.84 -15.34
C PRO A 41 8.74 -10.61 -14.05
N GLN A 42 8.30 -11.86 -14.00
CA GLN A 42 8.54 -12.73 -12.85
C GLN A 42 10.04 -12.92 -12.58
N GLN A 43 10.45 -12.67 -11.34
CA GLN A 43 11.79 -12.87 -10.83
C GLN A 43 11.92 -14.25 -10.16
N THR A 44 13.15 -14.63 -9.83
CA THR A 44 13.46 -15.86 -9.10
C THR A 44 14.13 -15.52 -7.77
N VAL A 45 13.75 -16.25 -6.72
CA VAL A 45 14.41 -16.19 -5.41
C VAL A 45 15.65 -17.08 -5.45
N ILE A 46 16.82 -16.52 -5.17
CA ILE A 46 18.06 -17.29 -4.96
C ILE A 46 18.18 -17.56 -3.47
N THR A 47 18.17 -18.82 -3.06
CA THR A 47 18.13 -19.18 -1.63
C THR A 47 19.00 -20.39 -1.31
N ASN A 48 19.62 -20.35 -0.13
CA ASN A 48 20.28 -21.50 0.48
C ASN A 48 19.41 -22.16 1.57
N ASN A 49 18.24 -21.59 1.88
CA ASN A 49 17.28 -22.13 2.84
C ASN A 49 15.85 -22.01 2.30
N PRO A 50 15.32 -23.05 1.64
CA PRO A 50 14.02 -22.98 0.97
C PRO A 50 12.82 -22.91 1.93
N LYS A 51 13.04 -22.97 3.25
CA LYS A 51 11.99 -22.99 4.27
C LYS A 51 11.81 -21.65 4.99
N VAL A 52 12.69 -20.68 4.77
CA VAL A 52 12.60 -19.39 5.47
C VAL A 52 11.42 -18.59 4.93
N GLY A 53 10.64 -18.00 5.83
CA GLY A 53 9.52 -17.14 5.51
C GLY A 53 9.56 -15.84 6.31
N VAL A 54 8.97 -14.79 5.75
CA VAL A 54 8.92 -13.46 6.35
C VAL A 54 7.48 -13.07 6.61
N HIS A 55 7.18 -12.68 7.85
CA HIS A 55 5.91 -12.03 8.14
C HIS A 55 5.94 -10.61 7.59
N THR A 56 4.96 -10.30 6.76
CA THR A 56 4.74 -8.97 6.22
C THR A 56 3.44 -8.38 6.78
N ARG A 57 3.27 -7.07 6.62
CA ARG A 57 2.05 -6.35 7.02
C ARG A 57 1.68 -5.38 5.90
N LEU A 58 1.25 -5.94 4.78
CA LEU A 58 0.93 -5.20 3.55
C LEU A 58 -0.57 -4.90 3.45
N SER A 59 -1.43 -5.54 4.25
CA SER A 59 -2.89 -5.34 4.25
C SER A 59 -3.35 -3.89 4.43
N ASP A 60 -2.58 -3.09 5.18
CA ASP A 60 -2.88 -1.67 5.47
C ASP A 60 -1.96 -0.71 4.70
N GLU A 61 -1.07 -1.23 3.84
CA GLU A 61 -0.16 -0.40 3.05
C GLU A 61 -0.90 0.18 1.85
N VAL A 62 -1.01 1.50 1.79
CA VAL A 62 -1.79 2.19 0.76
C VAL A 62 -0.98 2.37 -0.51
N GLU A 63 0.34 2.51 -0.38
CA GLU A 63 1.19 2.87 -1.50
C GLU A 63 1.78 1.63 -2.17
N GLU A 64 1.32 1.33 -3.39
CA GLU A 64 1.74 0.15 -4.15
C GLU A 64 3.27 0.03 -4.30
N TRP A 65 3.99 1.15 -4.39
CA TRP A 65 5.45 1.13 -4.52
C TRP A 65 6.14 0.59 -3.26
N LYS A 66 5.56 0.80 -2.08
CA LYS A 66 6.07 0.24 -0.82
C LYS A 66 5.81 -1.25 -0.74
N ILE A 67 4.67 -1.71 -1.25
CA ILE A 67 4.34 -3.14 -1.37
C ILE A 67 5.37 -3.81 -2.28
N GLN A 68 5.54 -3.28 -3.49
CA GLN A 68 6.53 -3.77 -4.45
C GLN A 68 7.95 -3.78 -3.84
N ARG A 69 8.37 -2.67 -3.22
CA ARG A 69 9.70 -2.56 -2.63
C ARG A 69 9.91 -3.55 -1.49
N THR A 70 8.92 -3.75 -0.65
CA THR A 70 8.98 -4.73 0.46
C THR A 70 9.17 -6.14 -0.08
N LEU A 71 8.41 -6.53 -1.09
CA LEU A 71 8.50 -7.86 -1.70
C LEU A 71 9.83 -8.07 -2.45
N GLN A 72 10.38 -7.03 -3.08
CA GLN A 72 11.74 -7.07 -3.62
C GLN A 72 12.77 -7.36 -2.53
N MET A 73 12.67 -6.70 -1.37
CA MET A 73 13.59 -6.94 -0.25
C MET A 73 13.48 -8.36 0.29
N VAL A 74 12.27 -8.94 0.38
CA VAL A 74 12.10 -10.34 0.79
C VAL A 74 12.80 -11.29 -0.18
N ARG A 75 12.64 -11.10 -1.49
CA ARG A 75 13.34 -11.88 -2.52
C ARG A 75 14.85 -11.72 -2.42
N GLU A 76 15.35 -10.49 -2.27
CA GLU A 76 16.79 -10.17 -2.19
C GLU A 76 17.45 -10.76 -0.94
N MET A 77 16.70 -10.88 0.15
CA MET A 77 17.14 -11.60 1.35
C MET A 77 17.28 -13.11 1.11
N GLY A 78 16.72 -13.64 0.02
CA GLY A 78 16.72 -15.07 -0.29
C GLY A 78 15.63 -15.84 0.44
N ALA A 79 14.55 -15.18 0.86
CA ALA A 79 13.40 -15.83 1.47
C ALA A 79 12.33 -16.18 0.41
N PRO A 80 12.00 -17.47 0.20
CA PRO A 80 11.02 -17.84 -0.80
C PRO A 80 9.57 -17.65 -0.38
N TRP A 81 9.29 -17.46 0.92
CA TRP A 81 7.92 -17.35 1.45
C TRP A 81 7.65 -15.99 2.10
N ILE A 82 6.45 -15.48 1.89
CA ILE A 82 5.84 -14.48 2.76
C ILE A 82 4.68 -15.09 3.54
N VAL A 83 4.47 -14.63 4.77
CA VAL A 83 3.26 -14.87 5.54
C VAL A 83 2.54 -13.53 5.63
N GLU A 84 1.50 -13.38 4.83
CA GLU A 84 0.75 -12.14 4.70
C GLU A 84 -0.67 -12.28 5.26
N TYR A 85 -1.16 -11.20 5.84
CA TYR A 85 -2.47 -11.13 6.42
C TYR A 85 -3.50 -10.63 5.39
N PHE A 86 -4.59 -11.37 5.22
CA PHE A 86 -5.71 -11.01 4.34
C PHE A 86 -6.99 -10.96 5.17
N PRO A 87 -7.44 -9.76 5.59
CA PRO A 87 -8.61 -9.62 6.44
C PRO A 87 -9.89 -9.97 5.66
N TRP A 88 -10.67 -10.95 6.15
CA TRP A 88 -11.95 -11.32 5.53
C TRP A 88 -12.89 -10.11 5.47
N ALA A 89 -12.98 -9.33 6.55
CA ALA A 89 -13.83 -8.15 6.58
C ALA A 89 -13.50 -7.07 5.54
N TYR A 90 -12.26 -7.01 5.05
CA TYR A 90 -11.87 -6.06 4.01
C TYR A 90 -12.27 -6.58 2.64
N SER A 91 -12.11 -7.89 2.42
CA SER A 91 -12.46 -8.53 1.15
C SER A 91 -13.95 -8.82 0.99
N GLU A 92 -14.72 -8.91 2.06
CA GLU A 92 -16.17 -9.09 2.01
C GLU A 92 -16.88 -8.18 3.05
N PRO A 93 -16.88 -6.85 2.83
CA PRO A 93 -17.47 -5.90 3.77
C PRO A 93 -18.99 -6.08 3.96
N ARG A 94 -19.66 -6.69 2.97
CA ARG A 94 -21.07 -7.10 3.04
C ARG A 94 -21.21 -8.50 2.45
N LYS A 95 -22.06 -9.34 3.04
CA LYS A 95 -22.28 -10.71 2.58
C LYS A 95 -22.54 -10.78 1.07
N GLY A 96 -21.74 -11.57 0.36
CA GLY A 96 -21.79 -11.77 -1.09
C GLY A 96 -21.23 -10.60 -1.93
N GLN A 97 -20.62 -9.58 -1.31
CA GLN A 97 -19.99 -8.47 -2.01
C GLN A 97 -18.48 -8.49 -1.77
N TYR A 98 -17.76 -9.02 -2.75
CA TYR A 98 -16.33 -9.21 -2.68
C TYR A 98 -15.54 -8.04 -3.29
N ASP A 99 -14.48 -7.64 -2.61
CA ASP A 99 -13.45 -6.73 -3.10
C ASP A 99 -12.05 -7.30 -2.82
N PHE A 100 -11.50 -8.01 -3.81
CA PHE A 100 -10.16 -8.57 -3.73
C PHE A 100 -9.07 -7.64 -4.26
N THR A 101 -9.40 -6.37 -4.60
CA THR A 101 -8.47 -5.47 -5.31
C THR A 101 -7.12 -5.34 -4.60
N HIS A 102 -7.13 -5.14 -3.28
CA HIS A 102 -5.89 -5.03 -2.51
C HIS A 102 -5.15 -6.37 -2.38
N ALA A 103 -5.89 -7.46 -2.19
CA ALA A 103 -5.30 -8.80 -2.09
C ALA A 103 -4.62 -9.18 -3.41
N ASP A 104 -5.28 -8.95 -4.54
CA ASP A 104 -4.76 -9.16 -5.89
C ASP A 104 -3.50 -8.33 -6.13
N LEU A 105 -3.49 -7.06 -5.71
CA LEU A 105 -2.31 -6.21 -5.81
C LEU A 105 -1.11 -6.85 -5.09
N VAL A 106 -1.28 -7.28 -3.84
CA VAL A 106 -0.20 -7.90 -3.05
C VAL A 106 0.25 -9.23 -3.66
N VAL A 107 -0.69 -10.11 -4.02
CA VAL A 107 -0.40 -11.43 -4.60
C VAL A 107 0.30 -11.29 -5.96
N ASN A 108 -0.13 -10.37 -6.80
CA ASN A 108 0.48 -10.13 -8.10
C ASN A 108 1.93 -9.64 -7.97
N HIS A 109 2.21 -8.71 -7.05
CA HIS A 109 3.59 -8.28 -6.78
C HIS A 109 4.43 -9.41 -6.17
N ALA A 110 3.86 -10.23 -5.27
CA ALA A 110 4.58 -11.35 -4.67
C ALA A 110 4.97 -12.39 -5.73
N ARG A 111 4.01 -12.75 -6.60
CA ARG A 111 4.24 -13.65 -7.74
C ARG A 111 5.30 -13.08 -8.69
N ALA A 112 5.26 -11.78 -8.97
CA ALA A 112 6.26 -11.12 -9.80
C ALA A 112 7.67 -11.16 -9.17
N GLN A 113 7.80 -11.29 -7.85
CA GLN A 113 9.08 -11.49 -7.18
C GLN A 113 9.48 -12.97 -7.04
N GLY A 114 8.67 -13.91 -7.55
CA GLY A 114 8.90 -15.35 -7.41
C GLY A 114 8.65 -15.87 -5.99
N LEU A 115 7.92 -15.10 -5.18
CA LEU A 115 7.60 -15.44 -3.80
C LEU A 115 6.34 -16.31 -3.74
N SER A 116 6.35 -17.27 -2.81
CA SER A 116 5.17 -18.04 -2.45
C SER A 116 4.47 -17.39 -1.25
N VAL A 117 3.14 -17.35 -1.28
CA VAL A 117 2.32 -16.66 -0.27
C VAL A 117 1.67 -17.69 0.65
N ILE A 118 1.89 -17.55 1.95
CA ILE A 118 1.09 -18.19 2.99
C ILE A 118 0.06 -17.15 3.43
N ALA A 119 -1.18 -17.32 2.97
CA ALA A 119 -2.28 -16.44 3.31
C ALA A 119 -2.77 -16.74 4.73
N ARG A 120 -2.67 -15.75 5.62
CA ARG A 120 -3.32 -15.76 6.93
C ARG A 120 -4.63 -15.00 6.81
N ILE A 121 -5.74 -15.72 6.79
CA ILE A 121 -7.07 -15.13 6.77
C ILE A 121 -7.55 -14.99 8.22
N ASP A 122 -7.98 -13.79 8.60
CA ASP A 122 -8.53 -13.46 9.93
C ASP A 122 -9.47 -12.24 9.78
N LEU A 123 -9.97 -11.68 10.87
CA LEU A 123 -10.90 -10.54 10.96
C LEU A 123 -12.26 -10.84 10.31
N VAL A 124 -13.18 -11.25 11.17
CA VAL A 124 -14.55 -11.58 10.81
C VAL A 124 -15.32 -10.29 10.52
N PRO A 125 -16.05 -10.19 9.38
CA PRO A 125 -16.86 -9.03 9.06
C PRO A 125 -17.98 -8.83 10.07
N ASP A 126 -18.41 -7.58 10.22
CA ASP A 126 -19.46 -7.19 11.17
C ASP A 126 -20.79 -7.92 10.94
N TRP A 127 -21.08 -8.30 9.69
CA TRP A 127 -22.30 -9.05 9.36
C TRP A 127 -22.25 -10.53 9.77
N ALA A 128 -21.05 -11.08 10.00
CA ALA A 128 -20.80 -12.49 10.34
C ALA A 128 -20.46 -12.70 11.83
N ARG A 129 -20.75 -11.71 12.69
CA ARG A 129 -20.48 -11.78 14.13
C ARG A 129 -21.47 -10.93 14.93
N PRO A 130 -21.73 -11.26 16.21
CA PRO A 130 -22.58 -10.45 17.06
C PRO A 130 -22.06 -9.02 17.24
N ALA A 131 -22.95 -8.03 17.30
CA ALA A 131 -22.57 -6.64 17.55
C ALA A 131 -21.81 -6.49 18.88
N GLY A 132 -20.71 -5.72 18.87
CA GLY A 132 -19.87 -5.50 20.05
C GLY A 132 -18.97 -6.68 20.44
N SER A 133 -18.97 -7.77 19.67
CA SER A 133 -18.03 -8.88 19.87
C SER A 133 -16.59 -8.51 19.46
N PRO A 134 -15.57 -9.28 19.88
CA PRO A 134 -14.23 -9.19 19.32
C PRO A 134 -14.22 -9.47 17.82
N ALA A 135 -13.36 -8.79 17.06
CA ALA A 135 -13.34 -8.90 15.60
C ALA A 135 -12.76 -10.23 15.08
N ASN A 136 -12.14 -11.03 15.96
CA ASN A 136 -11.66 -12.38 15.67
C ASN A 136 -12.64 -13.48 16.14
N LEU A 137 -13.83 -13.10 16.64
CA LEU A 137 -14.85 -14.07 17.01
C LEU A 137 -15.56 -14.61 15.77
N LEU A 138 -15.24 -15.84 15.39
CA LEU A 138 -16.00 -16.60 14.41
C LEU A 138 -16.92 -17.60 15.13
N ALA A 139 -18.22 -17.29 15.17
CA ALA A 139 -19.22 -18.16 15.77
C ALA A 139 -19.58 -19.33 14.83
N ARG A 140 -20.01 -20.46 15.39
CA ARG A 140 -20.22 -21.71 14.64
C ARG A 140 -21.25 -21.57 13.51
N GLU A 141 -22.27 -20.75 13.73
CA GLU A 141 -23.30 -20.39 12.76
C GLU A 141 -22.76 -19.78 11.47
N HIS A 142 -21.57 -19.15 11.52
CA HIS A 142 -20.92 -18.51 10.38
C HIS A 142 -19.72 -19.30 9.83
N PHE A 143 -19.52 -20.55 10.24
CA PHE A 143 -18.46 -21.39 9.67
C PHE A 143 -18.67 -21.68 8.17
N ALA A 144 -19.94 -21.85 7.75
CA ALA A 144 -20.27 -22.02 6.34
C ALA A 144 -19.97 -20.75 5.54
N ASP A 145 -20.28 -19.58 6.10
CA ASP A 145 -19.99 -18.29 5.48
C ASP A 145 -18.48 -18.08 5.30
N TYR A 146 -17.67 -18.43 6.30
CA TYR A 146 -16.21 -18.39 6.18
C TYR A 146 -15.68 -19.35 5.11
N ALA A 147 -16.24 -20.56 5.02
CA ALA A 147 -15.85 -21.54 4.00
C ALA A 147 -16.23 -21.08 2.58
N GLU A 148 -17.38 -20.41 2.42
CA GLU A 148 -17.80 -19.81 1.16
C GLU A 148 -16.84 -18.69 0.73
N PHE A 149 -16.46 -17.80 1.66
CA PHE A 149 -15.46 -16.77 1.40
C PHE A 149 -14.11 -17.35 0.95
N VAL A 150 -13.62 -18.39 1.62
CA VAL A 150 -12.35 -19.05 1.26
C VAL A 150 -12.42 -19.73 -0.12
N PHE A 151 -13.61 -20.11 -0.58
CA PHE A 151 -13.82 -20.74 -1.88
C PHE A 151 -13.99 -19.75 -3.04
N ALA A 152 -14.50 -18.55 -2.76
CA ALA A 152 -14.81 -17.50 -3.75
C ALA A 152 -13.55 -16.98 -4.47
#